data_AF-A0A820D3Q6-F1
#
_entry.id   AF-A0A820D3Q6-F1
#
_cell.length_a   1.000
_cell.length_b   1.000
_cell.length_c   1.000
_cell.angle_alpha   90.00
_cell.angle_beta   90.00
_cell.angle_gamma   90.00
#
_symmetry.space_group_name_H-M   'P 1'
#
loop_
_entity.id
_entity.type
_entity.pdbx_description
1 polymer ?
#
loop_
_entity_poly.entity_id
_entity_poly.type
_entity_poly.pdbx_seq_one_letter_code
_entity_poly.pdbx_strand_id
1 'polypeptide(L)'
;DLLPDQTPELFQKWIFRFLYDIIATSTKYPLVSGVYRFATLIMNICLKLDYFKSNRSIATTRGGIEMMEIDTNENEQIIAVCSLVRRFAHEVLSRQKQYRDDLLVSCLQFIISLPSECIDYDFADYVPAIQLALSIGLTYLPLAEQTINSLERWSQSTSLNLPNFYNQILPYLDDFLRLSYDQGDDVNVRAIVSSLQEKTRLSSKTKRVLPTRMLKKTKQIKHLFEDSDIRRVQFRILKYLGSLGSRINHYLIDDTSNHLIKEAVAWDNENHITFAVPL
;
A
#
# COMPACT_ATOMS: atom_id res chain seq x y z
N ASP A 1 -19.80 -8.94 -2.02
CA ASP A 1 -20.49 -7.92 -1.19
C ASP A 1 -21.46 -8.48 -0.15
N LEU A 2 -21.26 -9.69 0.39
CA LEU A 2 -22.19 -10.29 1.37
C LEU A 2 -21.67 -10.23 2.83
N LEU A 3 -20.37 -10.42 3.03
CA LEU A 3 -19.73 -10.47 4.35
C LEU A 3 -19.52 -9.10 5.04
N PRO A 4 -19.26 -7.97 4.34
CA PRO A 4 -18.99 -6.69 5.03
C PRO A 4 -20.22 -6.03 5.65
N ASP A 5 -21.42 -6.40 5.17
CA ASP A 5 -22.69 -5.73 5.47
C ASP A 5 -23.63 -6.58 6.34
N GLN A 6 -23.41 -7.90 6.42
CA GLN A 6 -24.21 -8.79 7.25
C GLN A 6 -23.44 -9.22 8.51
N THR A 7 -23.90 -8.73 9.66
CA THR A 7 -23.54 -9.17 11.03
C THR A 7 -22.06 -9.53 11.22
N PRO A 8 -21.17 -8.53 11.34
CA PRO A 8 -19.74 -8.79 11.54
C PRO A 8 -19.48 -9.54 12.87
N GLU A 9 -20.37 -9.40 13.86
CA GLU A 9 -20.28 -10.08 15.17
C GLU A 9 -20.31 -11.61 15.07
N LEU A 10 -21.10 -12.18 14.14
CA LEU A 10 -21.13 -13.62 13.94
C LEU A 10 -19.84 -14.14 13.28
N PHE A 11 -19.14 -13.27 12.54
CA PHE A 11 -17.91 -13.63 11.86
C PHE A 11 -16.73 -13.79 12.82
N GLN A 12 -16.78 -13.17 14.01
CA GLN A 12 -15.70 -13.18 15.01
C GLN A 12 -15.21 -14.60 15.32
N LYS A 13 -16.14 -15.55 15.52
CA LYS A 13 -15.83 -16.95 15.85
C LYS A 13 -15.14 -17.71 14.72
N TRP A 14 -15.26 -17.23 13.48
CA TRP A 14 -14.74 -17.90 12.30
C TRP A 14 -13.41 -17.31 11.81
N ILE A 15 -12.98 -16.16 12.35
CA ILE A 15 -11.75 -15.46 11.92
C ILE A 15 -10.55 -16.40 11.93
N PHE A 16 -10.31 -17.11 13.04
CA PHE A 16 -9.16 -18.00 13.17
C PHE A 16 -9.19 -19.13 12.13
N ARG A 17 -10.35 -19.78 11.96
CA ARG A 17 -10.48 -20.90 11.03
C ARG A 17 -10.31 -20.46 9.57
N PHE A 18 -10.96 -19.37 9.18
CA PHE A 18 -10.85 -18.84 7.83
C PHE A 18 -9.44 -18.35 7.53
N LEU A 19 -8.78 -17.67 8.47
CA LEU A 19 -7.42 -17.20 8.26
C LEU A 19 -6.45 -18.39 8.08
N TYR A 20 -6.59 -19.45 8.87
CA TYR A 20 -5.80 -20.66 8.72
C TYR A 20 -5.99 -21.30 7.33
N ASP A 21 -7.24 -21.45 6.89
CA ASP A 21 -7.57 -22.04 5.59
C ASP A 21 -7.08 -21.15 4.41
N ILE A 22 -7.12 -19.82 4.55
CA ILE A 22 -6.55 -18.86 3.59
C ILE A 22 -5.03 -19.02 3.49
N ILE A 23 -4.34 -19.11 4.62
CA ILE A 23 -2.89 -19.24 4.64
C ILE A 23 -2.49 -20.55 3.99
N ALA A 24 -3.14 -21.65 4.36
CA ALA A 24 -2.91 -22.95 3.74
C ALA A 24 -3.15 -22.93 2.21
N THR A 25 -4.18 -22.19 1.77
CA THR A 25 -4.50 -22.02 0.34
C THR A 25 -3.48 -21.12 -0.36
N SER A 26 -3.00 -20.05 0.27
CA SER A 26 -1.96 -19.18 -0.28
C SER A 26 -0.61 -19.87 -0.39
N THR A 27 -0.28 -20.79 0.54
CA THR A 27 0.91 -21.61 0.44
C THR A 27 0.84 -22.57 -0.75
N LYS A 28 -0.33 -23.16 -1.03
CA LYS A 28 -0.56 -24.07 -2.16
C LYS A 28 -0.64 -23.34 -3.51
N TYR A 29 -1.31 -22.18 -3.54
CA TYR A 29 -1.61 -21.41 -4.74
C TYR A 29 -1.21 -19.94 -4.58
N PRO A 30 0.10 -19.64 -4.57
CA PRO A 30 0.61 -18.29 -4.32
C PRO A 30 0.31 -17.27 -5.43
N LEU A 31 -0.05 -17.73 -6.63
CA LEU A 31 -0.26 -16.87 -7.79
C LEU A 31 -1.73 -16.44 -7.97
N VAL A 32 -2.60 -16.73 -7.01
CA VAL A 32 -4.03 -16.45 -7.09
C VAL A 32 -4.36 -15.17 -6.33
N SER A 33 -4.65 -14.08 -7.07
CA SER A 33 -4.96 -12.77 -6.49
C SER A 33 -6.19 -12.78 -5.56
N GLY A 34 -7.17 -13.64 -5.86
CA GLY A 34 -8.39 -13.79 -5.06
C GLY A 34 -8.16 -14.18 -3.59
N VAL A 35 -7.11 -14.97 -3.30
CA VAL A 35 -6.79 -15.39 -1.92
C VAL A 35 -6.39 -14.17 -1.07
N TYR A 36 -5.58 -13.27 -1.64
CA TYR A 36 -5.14 -12.04 -0.97
C TYR A 36 -6.26 -11.01 -0.83
N ARG A 37 -7.14 -10.90 -1.84
CA ARG A 37 -8.34 -10.07 -1.73
C ARG A 37 -9.26 -10.56 -0.62
N PHE A 38 -9.43 -11.87 -0.49
CA PHE A 38 -10.23 -12.44 0.58
C PHE A 38 -9.58 -12.22 1.95
N ALA A 39 -8.26 -12.36 2.07
CA ALA A 39 -7.52 -11.99 3.28
C ALA A 39 -7.71 -10.51 3.66
N THR A 40 -7.70 -9.61 2.67
CA THR A 40 -7.95 -8.17 2.85
C THR A 40 -9.36 -7.93 3.41
N LEU A 41 -10.38 -8.62 2.88
CA LEU A 41 -11.76 -8.52 3.38
C LEU A 41 -11.86 -8.96 4.84
N ILE A 42 -11.21 -10.06 5.21
CA ILE A 42 -11.19 -10.52 6.60
C ILE A 42 -10.52 -9.48 7.50
N MET A 43 -9.38 -8.94 7.10
CA MET A 43 -8.71 -7.89 7.89
C MET A 43 -9.63 -6.69 8.07
N ASN A 44 -10.29 -6.20 7.01
CA ASN A 44 -11.24 -5.09 7.11
C ASN A 44 -12.41 -5.39 8.06
N ILE A 45 -12.92 -6.63 8.11
CA ILE A 45 -13.93 -7.03 9.09
C ILE A 45 -13.35 -6.98 10.51
N CYS A 46 -12.13 -7.50 10.72
CA CYS A 46 -11.44 -7.41 12.01
C CYS A 46 -11.25 -5.94 12.45
N LEU A 47 -11.01 -5.03 11.50
CA LEU A 47 -10.89 -3.59 11.78
C LEU A 47 -12.22 -2.99 12.20
N LYS A 48 -13.32 -3.34 11.52
CA LYS A 48 -14.67 -2.87 11.89
C LYS A 48 -15.10 -3.35 13.28
N LEU A 49 -14.65 -4.54 13.69
CA LEU A 49 -14.96 -5.14 14.99
C LEU A 49 -14.00 -4.73 16.10
N ASP A 50 -12.94 -3.97 15.80
CA ASP A 50 -11.86 -3.67 16.74
C ASP A 50 -11.29 -4.93 17.44
N TYR A 51 -11.30 -6.07 16.73
CA TYR A 51 -11.00 -7.42 17.26
C TYR A 51 -9.64 -7.50 17.98
N PHE A 52 -8.66 -6.73 17.51
CA PHE A 52 -7.30 -6.75 18.05
C PHE A 52 -7.05 -5.74 19.19
N LYS A 53 -7.95 -4.76 19.39
CA LYS A 53 -7.79 -3.73 20.44
C LYS A 53 -8.04 -4.27 21.86
N SER A 54 -8.84 -5.33 22.01
CA SER A 54 -9.09 -5.99 23.30
C SER A 54 -7.82 -6.47 24.01
N ASN A 55 -6.71 -6.65 23.29
CA ASN A 55 -5.42 -7.06 23.87
C ASN A 55 -4.69 -5.96 24.67
N ARG A 56 -5.00 -4.66 24.50
CA ARG A 56 -4.22 -3.58 25.14
C ARG A 56 -4.54 -3.32 26.60
N SER A 57 -5.73 -3.70 27.08
CA SER A 57 -6.12 -3.44 28.47
C SER A 57 -5.28 -4.21 29.50
N ILE A 58 -4.41 -5.14 29.08
CA ILE A 58 -3.65 -6.01 29.98
C ILE A 58 -2.13 -5.71 29.96
N ALA A 59 -1.59 -5.08 28.91
CA ALA A 59 -0.15 -4.80 28.85
C ALA A 59 0.30 -3.74 29.88
N THR A 60 -0.61 -2.89 30.38
CA THR A 60 -0.33 -1.86 31.39
C THR A 60 -0.63 -2.29 32.82
N THR A 61 -1.16 -3.49 33.06
CA THR A 61 -1.48 -4.00 34.41
C THR A 61 -0.56 -5.17 34.81
N ARG A 62 0.75 -5.03 34.55
CA ARG A 62 1.79 -5.83 35.24
C ARG A 62 2.10 -5.37 36.66
N GLY A 63 1.26 -4.52 37.26
CA GLY A 63 1.38 -4.11 38.65
C GLY A 63 0.01 -3.83 39.26
N GLY A 64 -0.55 -4.81 39.98
CA GLY A 64 -1.61 -4.57 40.96
C GLY A 64 -2.94 -5.27 40.73
N ILE A 65 -3.08 -6.45 41.35
CA ILE A 65 -4.23 -6.90 42.16
C ILE A 65 -5.61 -7.09 41.45
N GLU A 66 -5.90 -8.39 41.24
CA GLU A 66 -7.14 -9.14 41.53
C GLU A 66 -8.44 -8.93 40.70
N MET A 67 -8.86 -10.08 40.13
CA MET A 67 -10.24 -10.58 39.94
C MET A 67 -11.08 -10.08 38.75
N MET A 68 -10.99 -10.82 37.64
CA MET A 68 -12.16 -11.41 36.98
C MET A 68 -11.71 -12.51 35.99
N GLU A 69 -12.13 -13.75 36.22
CA GLU A 69 -11.98 -14.86 35.26
C GLU A 69 -12.92 -14.63 34.06
N ILE A 70 -12.52 -13.73 33.15
CA ILE A 70 -13.14 -13.59 31.84
C ILE A 70 -12.10 -14.03 30.79
N ASP A 71 -12.32 -15.24 30.29
CA ASP A 71 -11.76 -15.85 29.06
C ASP A 71 -10.26 -15.68 28.78
N THR A 72 -9.42 -16.40 29.54
CA THR A 72 -8.02 -16.65 29.18
C THR A 72 -7.85 -17.31 27.80
N ASN A 73 -8.82 -18.14 27.38
CA ASN A 73 -8.81 -18.88 26.11
C ASN A 73 -9.09 -17.99 24.88
N GLU A 74 -10.03 -17.03 24.97
CA GLU A 74 -10.31 -16.13 23.84
C GLU A 74 -9.15 -15.16 23.58
N ASN A 75 -8.52 -14.66 24.65
CA ASN A 75 -7.33 -13.82 24.56
C ASN A 75 -6.14 -14.57 23.95
N GLU A 76 -5.94 -15.84 24.30
CA GLU A 76 -4.92 -16.70 23.69
C GLU A 76 -5.17 -16.92 22.19
N GLN A 77 -6.44 -17.08 21.79
CA GLN A 77 -6.82 -17.17 20.37
C GLN A 77 -6.55 -15.87 19.60
N ILE A 78 -6.85 -14.69 20.17
CA ILE A 78 -6.56 -13.40 19.51
C ILE A 78 -5.04 -13.23 19.31
N ILE A 79 -4.24 -13.56 20.32
CA ILE A 79 -2.77 -13.51 20.23
C ILE A 79 -2.26 -14.50 19.17
N ALA A 80 -2.81 -15.71 19.13
CA ALA A 80 -2.48 -16.71 18.10
C ALA A 80 -2.84 -16.21 16.70
N VAL A 81 -4.01 -15.59 16.50
CA VAL A 81 -4.41 -14.96 15.24
C VAL A 81 -3.42 -13.86 14.85
N CYS A 82 -3.06 -12.94 15.75
CA CYS A 82 -2.06 -11.89 15.48
C CYS A 82 -0.73 -12.50 14.99
N SER A 83 -0.24 -13.52 15.69
CA SER A 83 1.02 -14.19 15.34
C SER A 83 0.94 -14.84 13.96
N LEU A 84 -0.21 -15.43 13.62
CA LEU A 84 -0.47 -16.08 12.35
C LEU A 84 -0.56 -15.07 11.20
N VAL A 85 -1.28 -13.96 11.39
CA VAL A 85 -1.35 -12.84 10.43
C VAL A 85 0.04 -12.27 10.18
N ARG A 86 0.83 -12.04 11.23
CA ARG A 86 2.18 -11.49 11.11
C ARG A 86 3.08 -12.42 10.28
N ARG A 87 3.11 -13.71 10.60
CA ARG A 87 3.90 -14.70 9.84
C ARG A 87 3.49 -14.71 8.37
N PHE A 88 2.20 -14.71 8.10
CA PHE A 88 1.68 -14.65 6.75
C PHE A 88 2.06 -13.34 6.04
N ALA A 89 2.00 -12.20 6.71
CA ALA A 89 2.38 -10.91 6.15
C ALA A 89 3.86 -10.87 5.75
N HIS A 90 4.79 -11.36 6.59
CA HIS A 90 6.21 -11.46 6.22
C HIS A 90 6.43 -12.41 5.03
N GLU A 91 5.69 -13.52 4.96
CA GLU A 91 5.74 -14.41 3.81
C GLU A 91 5.28 -13.69 2.53
N VAL A 92 4.18 -12.92 2.59
CA VAL A 92 3.71 -12.10 1.46
C VAL A 92 4.70 -10.99 1.10
N LEU A 93 5.29 -10.29 2.08
CA LEU A 93 6.31 -9.26 1.88
C LEU A 93 7.55 -9.79 1.14
N SER A 94 7.95 -11.03 1.43
CA SER A 94 9.07 -11.68 0.74
C SER A 94 8.74 -12.05 -0.71
N ARG A 95 7.51 -12.53 -0.96
CA ARG A 95 7.07 -13.05 -2.27
C ARG A 95 6.64 -11.95 -3.24
N GLN A 96 6.04 -10.86 -2.74
CA GLN A 96 5.51 -9.76 -3.56
C GLN A 96 6.56 -9.11 -4.47
N LYS A 97 7.85 -9.20 -4.13
CA LYS A 97 8.96 -8.68 -4.94
C LYS A 97 9.00 -9.27 -6.36
N GLN A 98 8.41 -10.45 -6.55
CA GLN A 98 8.36 -11.16 -7.83
C GLN A 98 6.99 -11.04 -8.53
N TYR A 99 5.98 -10.51 -7.84
CA TYR A 99 4.61 -10.42 -8.37
C TYR A 99 4.44 -9.20 -9.27
N ARG A 100 3.43 -9.27 -10.14
CA ARG A 100 3.14 -8.22 -11.12
C ARG A 100 1.65 -7.91 -11.18
N ASP A 101 1.35 -6.70 -11.62
CA ASP A 101 0.01 -6.22 -11.97
C ASP A 101 -1.02 -6.50 -10.86
N ASP A 102 -2.10 -7.20 -11.19
CA ASP A 102 -3.25 -7.45 -10.31
C ASP A 102 -2.89 -8.24 -9.04
N LEU A 103 -1.96 -9.19 -9.15
CA LEU A 103 -1.51 -9.99 -8.01
C LEU A 103 -0.76 -9.12 -7.00
N LEU A 104 0.13 -8.27 -7.51
CA LEU A 104 0.89 -7.33 -6.67
C LEU A 104 -0.05 -6.36 -5.96
N VAL A 105 -1.00 -5.75 -6.69
CA VAL A 105 -1.99 -4.85 -6.10
C VAL A 105 -2.78 -5.56 -5.00
N SER A 106 -3.23 -6.78 -5.24
CA SER A 106 -4.00 -7.54 -4.24
C SER A 106 -3.17 -7.89 -2.99
N CYS A 107 -1.87 -8.17 -3.14
CA CYS A 107 -0.96 -8.39 -2.01
C CYS A 107 -0.71 -7.08 -1.22
N LEU A 108 -0.54 -5.96 -1.91
CA LEU A 108 -0.33 -4.66 -1.28
C LEU A 108 -1.60 -4.20 -0.54
N GLN A 109 -2.78 -4.38 -1.12
CA GLN A 109 -4.05 -4.12 -0.45
C GLN A 109 -4.18 -4.93 0.84
N PHE A 110 -3.77 -6.20 0.82
CA PHE A 110 -3.71 -7.02 2.03
C PHE A 110 -2.76 -6.39 3.04
N ILE A 111 -1.50 -6.14 2.67
CA ILE A 111 -0.47 -5.59 3.55
C ILE A 111 -0.92 -4.28 4.22
N ILE A 112 -1.55 -3.39 3.44
CA ILE A 112 -2.01 -2.09 3.89
C ILE A 112 -3.24 -2.19 4.80
N SER A 113 -4.05 -3.25 4.65
CA SER A 113 -5.21 -3.48 5.52
C SER A 113 -4.86 -4.02 6.92
N LEU A 114 -3.58 -4.32 7.21
CA LEU A 114 -3.22 -4.91 8.49
C LEU A 114 -3.51 -3.98 9.69
N PRO A 115 -3.92 -4.55 10.84
CA PRO A 115 -4.03 -3.82 12.10
C PRO A 115 -2.67 -3.34 12.60
N SER A 116 -2.60 -2.17 13.25
CA SER A 116 -1.36 -1.67 13.87
C SER A 116 -0.76 -2.70 14.84
N GLU A 117 -1.63 -3.40 15.58
CA GLU A 117 -1.28 -4.41 16.58
C GLU A 117 -0.50 -5.59 16.00
N CYS A 118 -0.65 -5.86 14.69
CA CYS A 118 0.08 -6.94 14.01
C CYS A 118 1.44 -6.49 13.46
N ILE A 119 1.66 -5.17 13.30
CA ILE A 119 2.82 -4.58 12.61
C ILE A 119 3.83 -3.96 13.59
N ASP A 120 3.42 -3.68 14.83
CA ASP A 120 4.14 -2.88 15.85
C ASP A 120 5.65 -3.16 16.00
N TYR A 121 6.09 -4.42 15.91
CA TYR A 121 7.48 -4.80 16.20
C TYR A 121 8.44 -4.68 15.00
N ASP A 122 7.94 -4.86 13.76
CA ASP A 122 8.78 -5.00 12.56
C ASP A 122 8.35 -4.01 11.46
N PHE A 123 7.86 -2.82 11.82
CA PHE A 123 7.31 -1.86 10.85
C PHE A 123 8.28 -1.50 9.71
N ALA A 124 9.59 -1.56 9.95
CA ALA A 124 10.64 -1.33 8.95
C ALA A 124 10.49 -2.22 7.70
N ASP A 125 10.07 -3.48 7.86
CA ASP A 125 9.92 -4.43 6.75
C ASP A 125 8.75 -4.09 5.82
N TYR A 126 7.79 -3.30 6.31
CA TYR A 126 6.58 -2.90 5.60
C TYR A 126 6.79 -1.61 4.80
N VAL A 127 7.79 -0.79 5.15
CA VAL A 127 8.09 0.50 4.49
C VAL A 127 8.24 0.35 2.97
N PRO A 128 9.00 -0.62 2.42
CA PRO A 128 9.12 -0.78 0.98
C PRO A 128 7.79 -1.14 0.30
N ALA A 129 6.92 -1.87 0.99
CA ALA A 129 5.59 -2.20 0.47
C ALA A 129 4.69 -0.96 0.40
N ILE A 130 4.77 -0.09 1.41
CA ILE A 130 4.04 1.19 1.45
C ILE A 130 4.52 2.12 0.33
N GLN A 131 5.84 2.26 0.15
CA GLN A 131 6.41 3.05 -0.95
C GLN A 131 5.94 2.53 -2.31
N LEU A 132 5.95 1.21 -2.50
CA LEU A 132 5.47 0.59 -3.73
C LEU A 132 3.97 0.84 -3.94
N ALA A 133 3.16 0.74 -2.88
CA ALA A 133 1.73 1.02 -2.95
C ALA A 133 1.43 2.48 -3.31
N LEU A 134 2.19 3.44 -2.78
CA LEU A 134 2.09 4.85 -3.16
C LEU A 134 2.48 5.06 -4.63
N SER A 135 3.59 4.46 -5.09
CA SER A 135 3.99 4.60 -6.50
C SER A 135 2.96 4.02 -7.48
N ILE A 136 2.37 2.85 -7.16
CA ILE A 136 1.29 2.26 -7.96
C ILE A 136 0.00 3.09 -7.83
N GLY A 137 -0.22 3.69 -6.65
CA GLY A 137 -1.35 4.55 -6.35
C GLY A 137 -1.47 5.78 -7.27
N LEU A 138 -0.37 6.25 -7.87
CA LEU A 138 -0.39 7.31 -8.90
C LEU A 138 -1.20 6.88 -10.15
N THR A 139 -1.22 5.58 -10.45
CA THR A 139 -1.97 4.99 -11.57
C THR A 139 -3.28 4.32 -11.16
N TYR A 140 -3.41 3.93 -9.89
CA TYR A 140 -4.57 3.24 -9.35
C TYR A 140 -5.04 3.87 -8.02
N LEU A 141 -5.95 4.84 -8.14
CA LEU A 141 -6.44 5.69 -7.05
C LEU A 141 -7.02 4.93 -5.84
N PRO A 142 -7.79 3.83 -5.99
CA PRO A 142 -8.35 3.13 -4.82
C PRO A 142 -7.27 2.58 -3.87
N LEU A 143 -6.11 2.19 -4.40
CA LEU A 143 -4.98 1.75 -3.57
C LEU A 143 -4.34 2.94 -2.85
N ALA A 144 -4.23 4.10 -3.49
CA ALA A 144 -3.73 5.31 -2.85
C ALA A 144 -4.63 5.72 -1.68
N GLU A 145 -5.95 5.76 -1.88
CA GLU A 145 -6.92 6.08 -0.82
C GLU A 145 -6.81 5.11 0.35
N GLN A 146 -6.75 3.80 0.08
CA GLN A 146 -6.57 2.79 1.12
C GLN A 146 -5.25 2.98 1.88
N THR A 147 -4.16 3.31 1.18
CA THR A 147 -2.84 3.55 1.78
C THR A 147 -2.86 4.73 2.73
N ILE A 148 -3.48 5.84 2.34
CA ILE A 148 -3.59 7.04 3.18
C ILE A 148 -4.49 6.77 4.39
N ASN A 149 -5.61 6.07 4.22
CA ASN A 149 -6.48 5.69 5.34
C ASN A 149 -5.72 4.82 6.36
N SER A 150 -4.90 3.89 5.88
CA SER A 150 -4.08 3.05 6.76
C SER A 150 -2.96 3.84 7.45
N LEU A 151 -2.29 4.76 6.75
CA LEU A 151 -1.27 5.64 7.33
C LEU A 151 -1.87 6.57 8.41
N GLU A 152 -3.06 7.13 8.18
CA GLU A 152 -3.80 7.91 9.17
C GLU A 152 -4.08 7.06 10.41
N ARG A 153 -4.60 5.84 10.23
CA ARG A 153 -4.86 4.92 11.32
C ARG A 153 -3.61 4.51 12.10
N TRP A 154 -2.53 4.18 11.40
CA TRP A 154 -1.27 3.81 12.04
C TRP A 154 -0.63 4.98 12.79
N SER A 155 -0.79 6.22 12.30
CA SER A 155 -0.31 7.43 12.97
C SER A 155 -1.03 7.72 14.29
N GLN A 156 -2.29 7.29 14.43
CA GLN A 156 -3.05 7.42 15.67
C GLN A 156 -2.65 6.37 16.72
N SER A 157 -1.99 5.28 16.32
CA SER A 157 -1.60 4.21 17.23
C SER A 157 -0.28 4.55 17.93
N THR A 158 -0.33 4.77 19.24
CA THR A 158 0.83 5.13 20.09
C THR A 158 1.94 4.07 20.10
N SER A 159 1.66 2.83 19.70
CA SER A 159 2.66 1.75 19.64
C SER A 159 3.59 1.86 18.44
N LEU A 160 3.15 2.54 17.38
CA LEU A 160 3.89 2.59 16.14
C LEU A 160 4.87 3.77 16.18
N ASN A 161 6.17 3.48 16.15
CA ASN A 161 7.21 4.49 15.95
C ASN A 161 7.27 4.98 14.49
N LEU A 162 6.10 5.24 13.89
CA LEU A 162 5.94 5.76 12.53
C LEU A 162 6.76 7.03 12.25
N PRO A 163 6.95 7.96 13.22
CA PRO A 163 7.78 9.15 13.03
C PRO A 163 9.19 8.88 12.47
N ASN A 164 9.79 7.74 12.81
CA ASN A 164 11.14 7.39 12.38
C ASN A 164 11.24 7.00 10.90
N PHE A 165 10.12 6.69 10.25
CA PHE A 165 10.07 6.21 8.87
C PHE A 165 9.47 7.23 7.90
N TYR A 166 8.99 8.39 8.39
CA TYR A 166 8.42 9.42 7.52
C TYR A 166 9.42 9.99 6.50
N ASN A 167 10.71 9.98 6.81
CA ASN A 167 11.78 10.34 5.87
C ASN A 167 11.75 9.51 4.58
N GLN A 168 11.28 8.27 4.65
CA GLN A 168 11.23 7.34 3.52
C GLN A 168 9.86 7.29 2.84
N ILE A 169 8.79 7.62 3.56
CA ILE A 169 7.40 7.48 3.06
C ILE A 169 6.91 8.80 2.44
N LEU A 170 7.17 9.94 3.10
CA LEU A 170 6.62 11.23 2.69
C LEU A 170 7.07 11.74 1.31
N PRO A 171 8.32 11.49 0.85
CA PRO A 171 8.72 11.91 -0.50
C PRO A 171 7.81 11.35 -1.60
N TYR A 172 7.27 10.14 -1.43
CA TYR A 172 6.35 9.52 -2.41
C TYR A 172 4.98 10.20 -2.46
N LEU A 173 4.62 11.02 -1.47
CA LEU A 173 3.40 11.81 -1.48
C LEU A 173 3.55 13.09 -2.31
N ASP A 174 4.78 13.58 -2.53
CA ASP A 174 5.04 14.76 -3.35
C ASP A 174 4.58 14.53 -4.80
N ASP A 175 4.84 13.33 -5.35
CA ASP A 175 4.44 12.96 -6.71
C ASP A 175 2.91 13.06 -6.91
N PHE A 176 2.11 12.76 -5.87
CA PHE A 176 0.66 12.93 -5.93
C PHE A 176 0.23 14.39 -5.95
N LEU A 177 0.96 15.27 -5.28
CA LEU A 177 0.67 16.71 -5.22
C LEU A 177 1.12 17.42 -6.51
N ARG A 178 2.20 16.94 -7.14
CA ARG A 178 2.66 17.41 -8.45
C ARG A 178 1.79 16.95 -9.61
N LEU A 179 0.97 15.92 -9.40
CA LEU A 179 0.02 15.41 -10.40
C LEU A 179 -1.02 16.50 -10.73
N SER A 180 -0.68 17.36 -11.68
CA SER A 180 -1.58 18.29 -12.32
C SER A 180 -1.99 17.67 -13.65
N TYR A 181 -3.27 17.34 -13.79
CA TYR A 181 -3.86 17.09 -15.10
C TYR A 181 -4.00 18.44 -15.80
N ASP A 182 -2.88 18.98 -16.28
CA ASP A 182 -2.96 19.95 -17.36
C ASP A 182 -3.40 19.17 -18.60
N GLN A 183 -4.36 19.71 -19.36
CA GLN A 183 -5.09 19.01 -20.42
C GLN A 183 -4.24 18.63 -21.66
N GLY A 184 -2.91 18.58 -21.54
CA GLY A 184 -1.98 18.44 -22.66
C GLY A 184 -0.91 17.34 -22.54
N ASP A 185 -0.50 16.92 -21.34
CA ASP A 185 0.74 16.14 -21.19
C ASP A 185 0.55 14.75 -20.57
N ASP A 186 0.23 13.77 -21.43
CA ASP A 186 0.28 12.32 -21.16
C ASP A 186 1.70 11.78 -20.78
N VAL A 187 2.69 12.66 -20.67
CA VAL A 187 4.12 12.31 -20.57
C VAL A 187 4.53 11.97 -19.13
N ASN A 188 3.92 12.59 -18.12
CA ASN A 188 4.49 12.59 -16.76
C ASN A 188 4.26 11.27 -15.99
N VAL A 189 3.08 10.64 -16.15
CA VAL A 189 2.74 9.40 -15.41
C VAL A 189 3.50 8.17 -15.93
N ARG A 190 3.79 8.12 -17.24
CA ARG A 190 4.50 7.00 -17.85
C ARG A 190 6.00 7.04 -17.51
N ALA A 191 6.60 8.22 -17.43
CA ALA A 191 8.03 8.39 -17.14
C ALA A 191 8.43 7.85 -15.76
N ILE A 192 7.63 8.13 -14.73
CA ILE A 192 7.85 7.72 -13.34
C ILE A 192 7.79 6.19 -13.18
N VAL A 193 6.84 5.53 -13.85
CA VAL A 193 6.71 4.06 -13.81
C VAL A 193 7.84 3.38 -14.59
N SER A 194 8.30 3.97 -15.69
CA SER A 194 9.44 3.42 -16.46
C SER A 194 10.78 3.52 -15.69
N SER A 195 11.05 4.63 -15.01
CA SER A 195 12.32 4.83 -14.29
C SER A 195 12.47 3.91 -13.07
N LEU A 196 11.36 3.57 -12.41
CA LEU A 196 11.34 2.61 -11.29
C LEU A 196 11.46 1.14 -11.77
N GLN A 197 10.90 0.81 -12.94
CA GLN A 197 11.02 -0.53 -13.53
C GLN A 197 12.41 -0.82 -14.13
N GLU A 198 13.16 0.19 -14.54
CA GLU A 198 14.52 0.02 -15.08
C GLU A 198 15.51 -0.54 -14.06
N LYS A 199 15.31 -0.30 -12.76
CA LYS A 199 16.13 -0.89 -11.68
C LYS A 199 16.03 -2.41 -11.55
N THR A 200 15.14 -3.08 -12.31
CA THR A 200 14.97 -4.54 -12.29
C THR A 200 15.31 -5.25 -13.60
N ARG A 201 15.83 -4.53 -14.62
CA ARG A 201 16.07 -5.11 -15.95
C ARG A 201 17.55 -5.37 -16.22
N LEU A 202 18.09 -6.40 -15.57
CA LEU A 202 19.26 -7.10 -16.10
C LEU A 202 18.82 -8.49 -16.59
N SER A 203 19.04 -8.73 -17.88
CA SER A 203 18.91 -10.02 -18.58
C SER A 203 17.51 -10.43 -19.06
N SER A 204 17.18 -10.11 -20.32
CA SER A 204 17.25 -11.12 -21.39
C SER A 204 16.80 -10.50 -22.73
N LYS A 205 17.66 -10.65 -23.74
CA LYS A 205 17.36 -10.37 -25.13
C LYS A 205 16.34 -11.38 -25.63
N THR A 206 15.13 -10.97 -26.02
CA THR A 206 14.46 -11.46 -27.24
C THR A 206 13.29 -10.53 -27.57
N LYS A 207 13.46 -9.66 -28.59
CA LYS A 207 12.37 -8.93 -29.21
C LYS A 207 11.59 -9.89 -30.12
N ARG A 208 10.32 -10.14 -29.81
CA ARG A 208 9.30 -10.54 -30.80
C ARG A 208 8.04 -9.74 -30.53
N VAL A 209 7.82 -8.75 -31.39
CA VAL A 209 6.60 -7.93 -31.42
C VAL A 209 5.50 -8.79 -32.04
N LEU A 210 4.48 -9.12 -31.24
CA LEU A 210 3.23 -9.70 -31.73
C LEU A 210 2.22 -8.56 -31.98
N PRO A 211 1.50 -8.56 -33.12
CA PRO A 211 0.55 -7.50 -33.43
C PRO A 211 -0.74 -7.66 -32.62
N THR A 212 -0.98 -6.74 -31.68
CA THR A 212 -2.24 -6.59 -30.93
C THR A 212 -3.34 -5.99 -31.82
N ARG A 213 -3.93 -6.83 -32.69
CA ARG A 213 -5.29 -6.57 -33.19
C ARG A 213 -6.25 -7.35 -32.30
N MET A 214 -7.22 -6.63 -31.71
CA MET A 214 -8.33 -7.09 -30.85
C MET A 214 -8.22 -6.81 -29.34
N LEU A 215 -8.12 -5.52 -29.00
CA LEU A 215 -8.68 -4.98 -27.75
C LEU A 215 -9.53 -3.74 -28.08
N LYS A 216 -10.63 -3.94 -28.82
CA LYS A 216 -11.70 -2.93 -28.94
C LYS A 216 -12.69 -3.12 -27.78
N LYS A 217 -12.28 -2.75 -26.56
CA LYS A 217 -13.15 -2.43 -25.42
C LYS A 217 -12.37 -1.80 -24.25
N THR A 218 -11.54 -0.80 -24.52
CA THR A 218 -10.83 -0.02 -23.49
C THR A 218 -10.90 1.49 -23.77
N LYS A 219 -12.08 1.96 -24.21
CA LYS A 219 -12.44 3.38 -24.14
C LYS A 219 -13.27 3.73 -22.89
N GLN A 220 -13.74 2.74 -22.12
CA GLN A 220 -14.58 2.96 -20.93
C GLN A 220 -13.81 3.04 -19.61
N ILE A 221 -12.56 2.57 -19.53
CA ILE A 221 -11.78 2.65 -18.27
C ILE A 221 -11.16 4.04 -18.07
N LYS A 222 -10.97 4.81 -19.15
CA LYS A 222 -10.35 6.14 -19.10
C LYS A 222 -11.27 7.26 -18.61
N HIS A 223 -12.56 7.01 -18.42
CA HIS A 223 -13.57 8.02 -18.05
C HIS A 223 -14.25 7.70 -16.70
N LEU A 224 -13.70 6.76 -15.91
CA LEU A 224 -14.29 6.32 -14.65
C LEU A 224 -13.69 6.99 -13.40
N PHE A 225 -12.68 7.84 -13.57
CA PHE A 225 -12.13 8.66 -12.50
C PHE A 225 -12.10 10.10 -13.02
N GLU A 226 -13.09 10.88 -12.62
CA GLU A 226 -13.15 12.31 -12.92
C GLU A 226 -11.95 13.01 -12.28
N ASP A 227 -11.57 14.19 -12.79
CA ASP A 227 -10.63 15.10 -12.11
C ASP A 227 -10.98 15.32 -10.62
N SER A 228 -12.24 15.09 -10.26
CA SER A 228 -12.74 15.07 -8.88
C SER A 228 -12.12 13.99 -7.99
N ASP A 229 -11.81 12.79 -8.50
CA ASP A 229 -11.34 11.67 -7.68
C ASP A 229 -9.85 11.79 -7.33
N ILE A 230 -9.02 12.20 -8.28
CA ILE A 230 -7.62 12.54 -8.00
C ILE A 230 -7.54 13.71 -7.02
N ARG A 231 -8.36 14.76 -7.21
CA ARG A 231 -8.44 15.91 -6.29
C ARG A 231 -8.89 15.49 -4.89
N ARG A 232 -9.82 14.53 -4.79
CA ARG A 232 -10.26 13.95 -3.51
C ARG A 232 -9.09 13.27 -2.78
N VAL A 233 -8.31 12.46 -3.49
CA VAL A 233 -7.12 11.80 -2.93
C VAL A 233 -6.05 12.83 -2.55
N GLN A 234 -5.77 13.82 -3.40
CA GLN A 234 -4.84 14.92 -3.10
C GLN A 234 -5.28 15.71 -1.87
N PHE A 235 -6.56 16.05 -1.76
CA PHE A 235 -7.09 16.75 -0.59
C PHE A 235 -6.97 15.90 0.68
N ARG A 236 -7.19 14.58 0.59
CA ARG A 236 -6.96 13.65 1.70
C ARG A 236 -5.49 13.63 2.12
N ILE A 237 -4.57 13.54 1.16
CA ILE A 237 -3.12 13.60 1.40
C ILE A 237 -2.76 14.92 2.09
N LEU A 238 -3.27 16.05 1.58
CA LEU A 238 -3.01 17.37 2.15
C LEU A 238 -3.53 17.49 3.59
N LYS A 239 -4.73 16.97 3.86
CA LYS A 239 -5.30 16.93 5.21
C LYS A 239 -4.44 16.08 6.15
N TYR A 240 -3.97 14.92 5.69
CA TYR A 240 -3.08 14.06 6.46
C TYR A 240 -1.74 14.76 6.76
N LEU A 241 -1.08 15.36 5.76
CA LEU A 241 0.13 16.17 5.96
C LEU A 241 -0.09 17.35 6.92
N GLY A 242 -1.27 17.98 6.86
CA GLY A 242 -1.67 19.00 7.82
C GLY A 242 -1.76 18.49 9.27
N SER A 243 -2.19 17.24 9.46
CA SER A 243 -2.30 16.61 10.79
C SER A 243 -0.96 16.19 11.39
N LEU A 244 0.06 15.91 10.56
CA LEU A 244 1.40 15.51 11.02
C LEU A 244 2.22 16.66 11.62
N GLY A 245 1.85 17.91 11.32
CA GLY A 245 2.50 19.11 11.84
C GLY A 245 3.85 19.45 11.17
N SER A 246 4.34 20.66 11.45
CA SER A 246 5.48 21.25 10.73
C SER A 246 6.82 20.53 10.92
N ARG A 247 7.01 19.83 12.06
CA ARG A 247 8.26 19.13 12.37
C ARG A 247 8.50 17.89 11.52
N ILE A 248 7.44 17.31 10.96
CA ILE A 248 7.52 16.09 10.15
C ILE A 248 7.46 16.42 8.66
N ASN A 249 6.76 17.50 8.29
CA ASN A 249 6.53 17.86 6.90
C ASN A 249 7.80 18.23 6.10
N HIS A 250 8.92 18.58 6.77
CA HIS A 250 10.17 18.86 6.07
C HIS A 250 10.73 17.62 5.33
N TYR A 251 10.39 16.41 5.79
CA TYR A 251 10.82 15.15 5.17
C TYR A 251 10.20 14.90 3.78
N LEU A 252 9.18 15.66 3.39
CA LEU A 252 8.58 15.56 2.06
C LEU A 252 9.57 15.99 0.95
N ILE A 253 10.47 16.93 1.25
CA ILE A 253 11.33 17.58 0.25
C ILE A 253 12.76 17.01 0.23
N ASP A 254 13.22 16.43 1.35
CA ASP A 254 14.64 16.11 1.61
C ASP A 254 15.29 15.20 0.53
N ASP A 255 14.53 14.25 -0.04
CA ASP A 255 15.06 13.28 -1.02
C ASP A 255 14.77 13.66 -2.50
N THR A 256 13.91 14.64 -2.75
CA THR A 256 13.48 15.03 -4.11
C THR A 256 14.59 15.70 -4.92
N SER A 257 15.59 16.26 -4.24
CA SER A 257 16.76 16.89 -4.87
C SER A 257 17.47 15.92 -5.84
N ASN A 258 17.63 14.65 -5.45
CA ASN A 258 18.43 13.68 -6.22
C ASN A 258 17.80 13.27 -7.56
N HIS A 259 16.47 13.20 -7.66
CA HIS A 259 15.78 12.84 -8.91
C HIS A 259 15.72 14.02 -9.87
N LEU A 260 15.37 15.21 -9.35
CA LEU A 260 15.29 16.44 -10.14
C LEU A 260 16.65 16.83 -10.72
N ILE A 261 17.73 16.60 -9.98
CA ILE A 261 19.09 16.84 -10.49
C ILE A 261 19.40 15.98 -11.72
N LYS A 262 18.88 14.74 -11.81
CA LYS A 262 19.14 13.88 -12.98
C LYS A 262 18.36 14.30 -14.22
N GLU A 263 17.14 14.81 -14.03
CA GLU A 263 16.33 15.33 -15.14
C GLU A 263 16.78 16.73 -15.58
N ALA A 264 17.31 17.53 -14.66
CA ALA A 264 17.82 18.87 -14.92
C ALA A 264 19.24 18.89 -15.52
N VAL A 265 19.92 17.75 -15.56
CA VAL A 265 21.23 17.61 -16.21
C VAL A 265 21.02 17.35 -17.69
N ALA A 266 21.65 18.19 -18.51
CA ALA A 266 21.68 17.99 -19.95
C ALA A 266 22.31 16.64 -20.28
N TRP A 267 21.70 15.91 -21.23
CA TRP A 267 22.20 14.60 -21.65
C TRP A 267 23.55 14.70 -22.35
N ASP A 268 23.82 15.84 -22.98
CA ASP A 268 25.08 16.19 -23.60
C ASP A 268 25.35 17.69 -23.39
N ASN A 269 26.62 18.07 -23.35
CA ASN A 269 27.03 19.47 -23.23
C ASN A 269 27.01 20.18 -24.60
N GLU A 270 26.95 19.42 -25.70
CA GLU A 270 26.93 19.96 -27.06
C GLU A 270 25.67 19.53 -27.82
N ASN A 271 25.10 20.44 -28.62
CA ASN A 271 23.93 20.16 -29.45
C ASN A 271 24.35 19.44 -30.74
N HIS A 272 24.33 18.11 -30.72
CA HIS A 272 24.67 17.27 -31.90
C HIS A 272 23.54 17.13 -32.93
N ILE A 273 22.29 17.37 -32.53
CA ILE A 273 21.12 17.18 -33.40
C ILE A 273 20.81 18.49 -34.12
N THR A 274 21.15 18.55 -35.41
CA THR A 274 20.73 19.64 -36.29
C THR A 274 19.51 19.18 -37.09
N PHE A 275 18.37 19.85 -36.88
CA PHE A 275 17.12 19.56 -37.60
C PHE A 275 16.80 20.72 -38.54
N ALA A 276 17.02 20.52 -39.84
CA ALA A 276 16.56 21.47 -40.85
C ALA A 276 15.08 21.20 -41.15
N VAL A 277 14.21 22.11 -40.74
CA VAL A 277 12.78 22.04 -41.06
C VAL A 277 12.60 22.35 -42.56
N PRO A 278 11.97 21.47 -43.36
CA PRO A 278 11.68 21.78 -44.74
C PRO A 278 10.61 22.89 -44.81
N LEU A 279 10.93 23.95 -45.54
CA LEU A 279 10.04 25.07 -45.88
C LEU A 279 9.04 24.68 -46.97
#